data_AF-A0A345P5P9-F1
#
_entry.id   AF-A0A345P5P9-F1
#
_cell.length_a   1.000
_cell.length_b   1.000
_cell.length_c   1.000
_cell.angle_alpha   90.00
_cell.angle_beta   90.00
_cell.angle_gamma   90.00
#
_symmetry.space_group_name_H-M   'P 1'
#
loop_
_entity.id
_entity.type
_entity.pdbx_description
1 polymer ?
#
loop_
_entity_poly.entity_id
_entity_poly.type
_entity_poly.pdbx_seq_one_letter_code
_entity_poly.pdbx_strand_id
1 'polypeptide(L)'
;MSTLQQDPKHHFYIVSDEQTGSFLFRKIIRTVQFSADDFEEFSNHFQRMSDELAIWVQKNGRKAHLLHIEIEAHPWILKRVKERISQRFPEGHPYGDFSRRQTITLRLYDHLDPIGQCYTLYKEGKSFINQIETTTQASSD
;
A
#
# COMPACT_ATOMS: atom_id res chain seq x y z
N MET A 1 24.33 -28.80 11.60
CA MET A 1 23.65 -27.61 12.16
C MET A 1 23.86 -26.48 11.17
N SER A 2 22.86 -26.17 10.36
CA SER A 2 22.97 -25.16 9.31
C SER A 2 22.75 -23.79 9.94
N THR A 3 23.81 -22.98 9.95
CA THR A 3 23.78 -21.58 10.35
C THR A 3 22.85 -20.84 9.41
N LEU A 4 21.69 -20.38 9.92
CA LEU A 4 20.83 -19.45 9.19
C LEU A 4 21.62 -18.15 9.04
N GLN A 5 22.14 -17.92 7.85
CA GLN A 5 22.77 -16.67 7.46
C GLN A 5 21.69 -15.59 7.55
N GLN A 6 21.75 -14.77 8.60
CA GLN A 6 20.91 -13.58 8.71
C GLN A 6 21.29 -12.64 7.58
N ASP A 7 20.40 -12.51 6.60
CA ASP A 7 20.47 -11.44 5.59
C ASP A 7 20.51 -10.09 6.33
N PRO A 8 21.31 -9.10 5.89
CA PRO A 8 21.32 -7.79 6.53
C PRO A 8 19.92 -7.18 6.43
N LYS A 9 19.30 -6.96 7.59
CA LYS A 9 17.95 -6.41 7.72
C LYS A 9 17.83 -5.09 6.95
N HIS A 10 17.05 -5.09 5.87
CA HIS A 10 16.80 -3.92 5.06
C HIS A 10 15.52 -3.23 5.54
N HIS A 11 15.67 -2.24 6.43
CA HIS A 11 14.57 -1.40 6.91
C HIS A 11 14.46 -0.13 6.07
N PHE A 12 13.30 0.14 5.48
CA PHE A 12 13.05 1.37 4.72
C PHE A 12 11.60 1.87 4.87
N TYR A 13 11.43 3.19 4.69
CA TYR A 13 10.12 3.84 4.58
C TYR A 13 10.26 5.02 3.62
N ILE A 14 9.62 4.94 2.47
CA ILE A 14 9.76 5.87 1.35
C ILE A 14 8.37 6.39 0.97
N VAL A 15 8.28 7.69 0.73
CA VAL A 15 7.06 8.35 0.26
C VAL A 15 7.39 9.15 -0.98
N SER A 16 6.62 8.97 -2.05
CA SER A 16 6.71 9.74 -3.28
C SER A 16 5.32 10.19 -3.74
N ASP A 17 5.27 11.34 -4.41
CA ASP A 17 4.04 11.89 -4.99
C ASP A 17 4.25 12.12 -6.48
N GLU A 18 3.34 11.58 -7.28
CA GLU A 18 3.30 11.77 -8.73
C GLU A 18 2.05 12.55 -9.11
N GLN A 19 2.16 13.34 -10.18
CA GLN A 19 1.07 14.19 -10.64
C GLN A 19 0.71 13.82 -12.07
N THR A 20 -0.58 13.60 -12.30
CA THR A 20 -1.09 13.20 -13.60
C THR A 20 -2.18 14.17 -14.08
N GLY A 21 -2.30 14.32 -15.40
CA GLY A 21 -3.29 15.19 -16.03
C GLY A 21 -2.89 16.68 -16.14
N SER A 22 -3.69 17.43 -16.90
CA SER A 22 -3.49 18.87 -17.12
C SER A 22 -3.76 19.70 -15.86
N PHE A 23 -3.22 20.92 -15.79
CA PHE A 23 -3.22 21.80 -14.60
C PHE A 23 -4.57 21.92 -13.86
N LEU A 24 -5.70 21.95 -14.58
CA LEU A 24 -7.05 22.05 -14.00
C LEU A 24 -7.67 20.71 -13.55
N PHE A 25 -7.19 19.58 -14.07
CA PHE A 25 -7.68 18.23 -13.75
C PHE A 25 -6.62 17.38 -13.06
N ARG A 26 -5.62 18.03 -12.45
CA ARG A 26 -4.46 17.37 -11.88
C ARG A 26 -4.89 16.42 -10.77
N LYS A 27 -4.58 15.14 -10.94
CA LYS A 27 -4.69 14.11 -9.92
C LYS A 27 -3.31 13.87 -9.33
N ILE A 28 -3.26 13.64 -8.03
CA ILE A 28 -2.03 13.32 -7.32
C ILE A 28 -2.14 11.89 -6.82
N ILE A 29 -1.14 11.11 -7.17
CA ILE A 29 -0.94 9.74 -6.76
C ILE A 29 0.16 9.76 -5.71
N ARG A 30 -0.10 9.16 -4.56
CA ARG A 30 0.91 8.95 -3.54
C ARG A 30 1.31 7.49 -3.51
N THR A 31 2.60 7.22 -3.49
CA THR A 31 3.15 5.89 -3.26
C THR A 31 3.87 5.89 -1.91
N VAL A 32 3.52 4.94 -1.05
CA VAL A 32 4.21 4.68 0.22
C VAL A 32 4.77 3.28 0.18
N GLN A 33 6.09 3.15 0.31
CA GLN A 33 6.80 1.89 0.26
C GLN A 33 7.52 1.67 1.59
N PHE A 34 7.39 0.51 2.21
CA PHE A 34 8.15 0.20 3.42
C PHE A 34 8.38 -1.30 3.59
N SER A 35 9.39 -1.66 4.38
CA SER A 35 9.59 -3.03 4.84
C SER A 35 9.05 -3.24 6.25
N ALA A 36 8.69 -4.49 6.56
CA ALA A 36 8.30 -4.91 7.90
C ALA A 36 8.73 -6.37 8.16
N ASP A 37 9.62 -6.57 9.13
CA ASP A 37 10.06 -7.90 9.54
C ASP A 37 8.94 -8.65 10.30
N ASP A 38 8.19 -7.91 11.12
CA ASP A 38 7.11 -8.45 11.92
C ASP A 38 5.83 -7.58 11.85
N PHE A 39 4.80 -8.05 12.53
CA PHE A 39 3.51 -7.38 12.51
C PHE A 39 3.49 -6.08 13.32
N GLU A 40 4.36 -5.94 14.32
CA GLU A 40 4.45 -4.72 15.12
C GLU A 40 5.09 -3.60 14.31
N GLU A 41 6.19 -3.89 13.60
CA GLU A 41 6.83 -2.96 12.67
C GLU A 41 5.87 -2.51 11.56
N PHE A 42 5.16 -3.46 10.95
CA PHE A 42 4.08 -3.15 10.00
C PHE A 42 3.03 -2.20 10.63
N SER A 43 2.57 -2.49 11.86
CA SER A 43 1.53 -1.69 12.51
C SER A 43 2.00 -0.25 12.77
N ASN A 44 3.26 -0.08 13.15
CA ASN A 44 3.88 1.23 13.36
C ASN A 44 4.01 2.01 12.04
N HIS A 45 4.50 1.38 10.97
CA HIS A 45 4.57 2.02 9.65
C HIS A 45 3.20 2.34 9.07
N PHE A 46 2.22 1.45 9.25
CA PHE A 46 0.86 1.69 8.81
C PHE A 46 0.21 2.86 9.54
N GLN A 47 0.41 2.98 10.86
CA GLN A 47 -0.08 4.11 11.64
C GLN A 47 0.56 5.42 11.17
N ARG A 48 1.90 5.44 11.03
CA ARG A 48 2.63 6.59 10.50
C ARG A 48 2.11 7.02 9.12
N MET A 49 1.92 6.07 8.21
CA MET A 49 1.38 6.33 6.88
C MET A 49 -0.02 6.92 6.93
N SER A 50 -0.89 6.41 7.81
CA SER A 50 -2.22 6.96 8.01
C SER A 50 -2.15 8.43 8.49
N ASP A 51 -1.28 8.75 9.44
CA ASP A 51 -1.14 10.12 9.94
C ASP A 51 -0.60 11.08 8.85
N GLU A 52 0.42 10.65 8.10
CA GLU A 52 0.95 11.39 6.96
C GLU A 52 -0.07 11.57 5.82
N LEU A 53 -0.97 10.59 5.64
CA LEU A 53 -2.06 10.66 4.67
C LEU A 53 -3.06 11.76 5.03
N ALA A 54 -3.37 11.95 6.32
CA ALA A 54 -4.24 13.03 6.78
C ALA A 54 -3.72 14.40 6.32
N ILE A 55 -2.44 14.65 6.55
CA ILE A 55 -1.75 15.90 6.19
C ILE A 55 -1.77 16.08 4.67
N TRP A 56 -1.50 15.02 3.91
CA TRP A 56 -1.49 15.08 2.46
C TRP A 56 -2.86 15.34 1.85
N VAL A 57 -3.91 14.72 2.37
CA VAL A 57 -5.29 14.97 1.96
C VAL A 57 -5.68 16.41 2.29
N GLN A 58 -5.30 16.93 3.45
CA GLN A 58 -5.56 18.33 3.81
C GLN A 58 -4.86 19.30 2.84
N LYS A 59 -3.60 19.02 2.48
CA LYS A 59 -2.80 19.85 1.55
C LYS A 59 -3.36 19.85 0.12
N ASN A 60 -3.81 18.69 -0.37
CA ASN A 60 -4.14 18.51 -1.79
C ASN A 60 -5.66 18.49 -2.07
N GLY A 61 -6.48 18.35 -1.05
CA GLY A 61 -7.93 18.32 -1.14
C GLY A 61 -8.43 17.28 -2.14
N ARG A 62 -9.30 17.70 -3.06
CA ARG A 62 -9.90 16.82 -4.09
C ARG A 62 -8.90 16.25 -5.10
N LYS A 63 -7.66 16.78 -5.15
CA LYS A 63 -6.61 16.29 -6.06
C LYS A 63 -5.94 15.02 -5.53
N ALA A 64 -6.00 14.75 -4.22
CA ALA A 64 -5.52 13.51 -3.61
C ALA A 64 -6.40 12.33 -4.08
N HIS A 65 -5.92 11.57 -5.07
CA HIS A 65 -6.78 10.67 -5.84
C HIS A 65 -6.50 9.18 -5.61
N LEU A 66 -5.23 8.80 -5.49
CA LEU A 66 -4.83 7.41 -5.36
C LEU A 66 -3.72 7.28 -4.32
N LEU A 67 -3.85 6.25 -3.49
CA LEU A 67 -2.79 5.77 -2.60
C LEU A 67 -2.33 4.38 -3.08
N HIS A 68 -1.07 4.28 -3.46
CA HIS A 68 -0.38 3.02 -3.70
C HIS A 68 0.46 2.68 -2.48
N ILE A 69 0.28 1.47 -1.95
CA ILE A 69 0.99 0.98 -0.78
C ILE A 69 1.81 -0.22 -1.23
N GLU A 70 3.11 -0.20 -0.98
CA GLU A 70 3.98 -1.33 -1.28
C GLU A 70 4.66 -1.78 0.02
N ILE A 71 4.49 -3.04 0.36
CA ILE A 71 5.01 -3.59 1.62
C ILE A 71 5.89 -4.79 1.28
N GLU A 72 7.17 -4.67 1.59
CA GLU A 72 8.06 -5.81 1.70
C GLU A 72 7.87 -6.42 3.08
N ALA A 73 7.43 -7.66 3.18
CA ALA A 73 7.18 -8.28 4.47
C ALA A 73 7.45 -9.77 4.43
N HIS A 74 7.91 -10.34 5.55
CA HIS A 74 8.19 -11.77 5.59
C HIS A 74 6.92 -12.62 5.31
N PRO A 75 7.06 -13.79 4.62
CA PRO A 75 5.92 -14.61 4.20
C PRO A 75 4.92 -14.96 5.32
N TRP A 76 5.44 -15.21 6.52
CA TRP A 76 4.65 -15.58 7.70
C TRP A 76 3.67 -14.50 8.21
N ILE A 77 3.90 -13.21 7.90
CA ILE A 77 3.01 -12.11 8.30
C ILE A 77 2.15 -11.57 7.16
N LEU A 78 2.44 -11.91 5.90
CA LEU A 78 1.74 -11.36 4.73
C LEU A 78 0.21 -11.46 4.83
N LYS A 79 -0.29 -12.61 5.30
CA LYS A 79 -1.73 -12.82 5.51
C LYS A 79 -2.31 -11.81 6.52
N ARG A 80 -1.64 -11.63 7.66
CA ARG A 80 -2.08 -10.70 8.73
C ARG A 80 -2.00 -9.25 8.26
N VAL A 81 -0.95 -8.89 7.53
CA VAL A 81 -0.79 -7.56 6.90
C VAL A 81 -1.97 -7.27 5.98
N LYS A 82 -2.25 -8.20 5.05
CA LYS A 82 -3.39 -8.10 4.11
C LYS A 82 -4.72 -7.97 4.83
N GLU A 83 -4.96 -8.82 5.83
CA GLU A 83 -6.19 -8.77 6.62
C GLU A 83 -6.34 -7.42 7.31
N ARG A 84 -5.28 -6.92 7.96
CA ARG A 84 -5.31 -5.65 8.68
C ARG A 84 -5.57 -4.45 7.77
N ILE A 85 -4.86 -4.36 6.65
CA ILE A 85 -4.99 -3.22 5.73
C ILE A 85 -6.32 -3.21 4.94
N SER A 86 -6.92 -4.39 4.79
CA SER A 86 -8.23 -4.57 4.14
C SER A 86 -9.42 -4.34 5.08
N GLN A 87 -9.18 -4.23 6.40
CA GLN A 87 -10.25 -3.99 7.37
C GLN A 87 -10.89 -2.62 7.14
N ARG A 88 -12.18 -2.53 7.47
CA ARG A 88 -12.87 -1.25 7.53
C ARG A 88 -12.47 -0.51 8.80
N PHE A 89 -11.93 0.68 8.65
CA PHE A 89 -11.57 1.56 9.76
C PHE A 89 -12.74 2.48 10.14
N PRO A 90 -12.86 2.87 11.42
CA PRO A 90 -13.90 3.76 11.91
C PRO A 90 -13.80 5.17 11.28
N GLU A 91 -14.88 5.94 11.35
CA GLU A 91 -14.88 7.34 10.92
C GLU A 91 -13.89 8.16 11.75
N GLY A 92 -13.19 9.09 11.09
CA GLY A 92 -12.13 9.89 11.71
C GLY A 92 -10.74 9.25 11.65
N HIS A 93 -10.63 7.98 11.23
CA HIS A 93 -9.33 7.38 10.93
C HIS A 93 -8.86 7.81 9.54
N PRO A 94 -7.69 8.46 9.37
CA PRO A 94 -7.29 9.03 8.08
C PRO A 94 -7.27 8.06 6.90
N TYR A 95 -6.66 6.87 7.07
CA TYR A 95 -6.71 5.82 6.05
C TYR A 95 -8.15 5.37 5.73
N GLY A 96 -9.02 5.23 6.74
CA GLY A 96 -10.42 4.84 6.55
C GLY A 96 -11.24 5.91 5.86
N ASP A 97 -11.02 7.18 6.19
CA ASP A 97 -11.70 8.31 5.58
C ASP A 97 -11.29 8.46 4.10
N PHE A 98 -10.02 8.21 3.79
CA PHE A 98 -9.53 8.16 2.40
C PHE A 98 -10.13 6.98 1.63
N SER A 99 -10.13 5.78 2.22
CA SER A 99 -10.61 4.55 1.58
C SER A 99 -12.10 4.58 1.21
N ARG A 100 -12.91 5.39 1.91
CA ARG A 100 -14.34 5.60 1.61
C ARG A 100 -14.59 6.51 0.40
N ARG A 101 -13.57 7.20 -0.12
CA ARG A 101 -13.74 8.21 -1.18
C ARG A 101 -12.87 7.96 -2.40
N GLN A 102 -11.66 7.44 -2.18
CA GLN A 102 -10.61 7.37 -3.17
C GLN A 102 -10.19 5.92 -3.46
N THR A 103 -9.21 5.76 -4.32
CA THR A 103 -8.66 4.45 -4.71
C THR A 103 -7.45 4.12 -3.85
N ILE A 104 -7.40 2.89 -3.35
CA ILE A 104 -6.25 2.34 -2.63
C ILE A 104 -5.85 1.02 -3.29
N THR A 105 -4.56 0.94 -3.62
CA THR A 105 -3.94 -0.27 -4.17
C THR A 105 -2.81 -0.71 -3.25
N LEU A 106 -2.55 -2.01 -3.21
CA LEU A 106 -1.57 -2.64 -2.35
C LEU A 106 -0.71 -3.61 -3.17
N ARG A 107 0.61 -3.51 -3.06
CA ARG A 107 1.55 -4.56 -3.46
C ARG A 107 2.18 -5.17 -2.21
N LEU A 108 2.06 -6.49 -2.07
CA LEU A 108 2.72 -7.26 -1.01
C LEU A 108 3.77 -8.15 -1.65
N TYR A 109 5.02 -8.04 -1.24
CA TYR A 109 6.13 -8.82 -1.79
C TYR A 109 7.10 -9.20 -0.68
N ASP A 110 8.01 -10.12 -1.00
CA ASP A 110 9.06 -10.56 -0.10
C ASP A 110 10.33 -10.90 -0.89
N HIS A 111 11.41 -11.26 -0.20
CA HIS A 111 12.70 -11.57 -0.83
C HIS A 111 12.67 -12.84 -1.70
N LEU A 112 11.73 -13.77 -1.47
CA LEU A 112 11.53 -14.97 -2.28
C LEU A 112 10.64 -14.69 -3.50
N ASP A 113 9.69 -13.77 -3.38
CA ASP A 113 8.82 -13.29 -4.45
C ASP A 113 8.85 -11.75 -4.56
N PRO A 114 9.85 -11.18 -5.26
CA PRO A 114 10.03 -9.72 -5.36
C PRO A 114 8.99 -9.05 -6.26
N ILE A 115 8.31 -9.82 -7.13
CA ILE A 115 7.17 -9.33 -7.91
C ILE A 115 6.00 -9.11 -6.95
N GLY A 116 5.70 -10.15 -6.17
CA GLY A 116 4.65 -10.16 -5.17
C GLY A 116 3.25 -10.12 -5.76
N GLN A 117 2.29 -9.74 -4.93
CA GLN A 117 0.87 -9.74 -5.25
C GLN A 117 0.29 -8.33 -5.16
N CYS A 118 -0.38 -7.92 -6.23
CA CYS A 118 -1.06 -6.65 -6.33
C CYS A 118 -2.56 -6.79 -6.05
N TYR A 119 -3.12 -5.82 -5.31
CA TYR A 119 -4.50 -5.78 -4.89
C TYR A 119 -5.09 -4.39 -5.11
N THR A 120 -6.33 -4.34 -5.57
CA THR A 120 -7.16 -3.13 -5.43
C THR A 120 -8.01 -3.31 -4.18
N LEU A 121 -7.67 -2.61 -3.10
CA LEU A 121 -8.41 -2.70 -1.84
C LEU A 121 -9.71 -1.90 -1.92
N TYR A 122 -9.60 -0.68 -2.46
CA TYR A 122 -10.70 0.23 -2.67
C TYR A 122 -10.57 0.90 -4.03
N LYS A 123 -11.69 1.09 -4.74
CA LYS A 123 -11.74 1.90 -5.96
C LYS A 123 -12.91 2.86 -5.83
N GLU A 124 -12.58 4.14 -5.80
CA GLU A 124 -13.55 5.24 -5.65
C GLU A 124 -14.52 5.02 -4.47
N GLY A 125 -13.98 4.60 -3.32
CA GLY A 125 -14.78 4.37 -2.10
C GLY A 125 -15.46 3.02 -1.97
N LYS A 126 -15.51 2.22 -3.04
CA LYS A 126 -16.07 0.86 -3.02
C LYS A 126 -14.96 -0.14 -2.68
N SER A 127 -15.25 -1.12 -1.82
CA SER A 127 -14.31 -2.19 -1.47
C SER A 127 -14.27 -3.27 -2.55
N PHE A 128 -13.08 -3.75 -2.91
CA PHE A 128 -12.83 -4.74 -3.96
C PHE A 128 -12.02 -5.95 -3.46
N ILE A 129 -12.21 -6.38 -2.21
CA ILE A 129 -11.44 -7.46 -1.57
C ILE A 129 -11.71 -8.87 -2.17
N ASN A 130 -12.08 -8.97 -3.45
CA ASN A 130 -12.15 -10.22 -4.22
C ASN A 130 -11.27 -10.10 -5.49
N GLN A 131 -10.28 -10.99 -5.58
CA GLN A 131 -9.33 -11.29 -6.69
C GLN A 131 -9.34 -10.38 -7.93
N ILE A 132 -8.15 -9.86 -8.29
CA ILE A 132 -7.81 -9.61 -9.70
C ILE A 132 -6.69 -10.58 -10.05
N GLU A 133 -7.00 -11.53 -10.93
CA GLU A 133 -6.03 -12.42 -11.57
C GLU A 133 -4.98 -11.58 -12.29
N THR A 134 -3.71 -11.91 -12.07
CA THR A 134 -2.59 -11.41 -12.87
C THR A 134 -2.82 -11.82 -14.32
N THR A 135 -3.39 -10.94 -15.15
CA THR A 135 -3.29 -11.08 -16.60
C THR A 135 -1.84 -10.75 -16.95
N THR A 136 -0.98 -11.76 -16.90
CA THR A 136 0.25 -11.76 -17.67
C THR A 136 -0.16 -11.76 -19.13
N GLN A 137 -0.22 -10.58 -19.76
CA GLN A 137 -0.11 -10.49 -21.21
C GLN A 137 1.33 -10.91 -21.54
N ALA A 138 1.51 -12.21 -21.80
CA ALA A 138 2.65 -12.68 -22.55
C ALA A 138 2.46 -12.18 -23.98
N SER A 139 3.25 -11.15 -24.33
CA SER A 139 3.44 -10.70 -25.70
C SER A 139 3.79 -11.91 -26.57
N SER A 140 3.02 -12.06 -27.64
CA SER A 140 3.37 -12.89 -28.79
C SER A 140 4.58 -12.26 -29.47
N ASP A 141 5.64 -13.04 -29.67
CA ASP A 141 6.57 -12.93 -30.80
C ASP A 141 7.15 -14.33 -31.07
#